data_AF-A0A7X3LB42-F1
#
_entry.id   AF-A0A7X3LB42-F1
#
_cell.length_a   1.000
_cell.length_b   1.000
_cell.length_c   1.000
_cell.angle_alpha   90.00
_cell.angle_beta   90.00
_cell.angle_gamma   90.00
#
_symmetry.space_group_name_H-M   'P 1'
#
loop_
_entity.id
_entity.type
_entity.pdbx_description
1 polymer ?
#
loop_
_entity_poly.entity_id
_entity_poly.type
_entity_poly.pdbx_seq_one_letter_code
_entity_poly.pdbx_strand_id
1 'polypeptide(L)'
;MSASFQDAPAHQEEGSAVINLNEAVERAKAWLHATMSGESITNVGLEEVEHQPGYWNITLGFSRPWDATRNAVTVLSGAVVMRRTFKTITVDERTGEVVAMKNRTPEM
;
A
#
# COMPACT_ATOMS: atom_id res chain seq x y z
N MET A 1 58.99 -13.01 21.10
CA MET A 1 57.68 -13.34 20.51
C MET A 1 56.63 -12.88 21.50
N SER A 2 56.03 -11.72 21.29
CA SER A 2 54.99 -11.17 22.16
C SER A 2 53.82 -10.78 21.28
N ALA A 3 52.67 -11.39 21.52
CA ALA A 3 51.50 -11.35 20.67
C ALA A 3 50.83 -9.96 20.70
N SER A 4 50.60 -9.41 19.51
CA SER A 4 49.78 -8.22 19.30
C SER A 4 48.32 -8.54 19.62
N PHE A 5 47.73 -7.73 20.50
CA PHE A 5 46.29 -7.70 20.73
C PHE A 5 45.63 -7.19 19.44
N GLN A 6 44.89 -8.05 18.75
CA GLN A 6 44.09 -7.67 17.60
C GLN A 6 42.85 -6.92 18.11
N ASP A 7 42.68 -5.67 17.64
CA ASP A 7 41.45 -4.92 17.76
C ASP A 7 40.27 -5.75 17.25
N ALA A 8 39.25 -5.89 18.10
CA ALA A 8 37.97 -6.47 17.70
C ALA A 8 37.31 -5.55 16.64
N PRO A 9 36.65 -6.09 15.61
CA PRO A 9 35.98 -5.26 14.63
C PRO A 9 34.81 -4.55 15.30
N ALA A 10 34.71 -3.24 15.05
CA ALA A 10 33.57 -2.43 15.41
C ALA A 10 32.28 -3.13 14.95
N HIS A 11 31.30 -3.22 15.85
CA HIS A 11 29.93 -3.55 15.49
C HIS A 11 29.49 -2.55 14.41
N GLN A 12 29.38 -3.03 13.17
CA GLN A 12 28.69 -2.30 12.13
C GLN A 12 27.22 -2.27 12.57
N GLU A 13 26.78 -1.11 13.04
CA GLU A 13 25.35 -0.79 13.05
C GLU A 13 24.90 -0.84 11.60
N GLU A 14 24.29 -1.97 11.20
CA GLU A 14 23.50 -2.05 9.99
C GLU A 14 22.40 -1.01 10.12
N GLY A 15 22.65 0.19 9.59
CA GLY A 15 21.63 1.22 9.44
C GLY A 15 20.49 0.60 8.66
N SER A 16 19.42 0.24 9.36
CA SER A 16 18.23 -0.35 8.76
C SER A 16 17.78 0.55 7.63
N ALA A 17 17.99 0.10 6.39
CA ALA A 17 17.58 0.85 5.22
C ALA A 17 16.05 0.90 5.22
N VAL A 18 15.52 2.01 5.73
CA VAL A 18 14.09 2.34 5.66
C VAL A 18 13.68 2.41 4.20
N ILE A 19 12.52 1.86 3.89
CA ILE A 19 11.99 1.84 2.53
C ILE A 19 11.51 3.23 2.15
N ASN A 20 11.80 3.65 0.92
CA ASN A 20 11.33 4.94 0.41
C ASN A 20 9.86 4.88 -0.04
N LEU A 21 9.28 6.05 -0.32
CA LEU A 21 7.89 6.21 -0.77
C LEU A 21 7.53 5.34 -1.98
N ASN A 22 8.41 5.25 -2.98
CA ASN A 22 8.13 4.48 -4.20
C ASN A 22 8.06 2.98 -3.88
N GLU A 23 8.97 2.48 -3.05
CA GLU A 23 8.94 1.10 -2.58
C GLU A 23 7.68 0.80 -1.77
N ALA A 24 7.27 1.70 -0.87
CA ALA A 24 6.05 1.54 -0.08
C ALA A 24 4.80 1.46 -0.97
N VAL A 25 4.70 2.31 -1.99
CA VAL A 25 3.59 2.31 -2.96
C VAL A 25 3.55 1.00 -3.75
N GLU A 26 4.69 0.53 -4.26
CA GLU A 26 4.74 -0.72 -5.03
C GLU A 26 4.41 -1.94 -4.17
N ARG A 27 4.90 -1.98 -2.92
CA ARG A 27 4.54 -3.04 -1.96
C ARG A 27 3.04 -3.03 -1.64
N ALA A 28 2.45 -1.86 -1.44
CA ALA A 28 1.01 -1.72 -1.20
C ALA A 28 0.18 -2.22 -2.39
N LYS A 29 0.55 -1.86 -3.63
CA LYS A 29 -0.15 -2.33 -4.84
C LYS A 29 -0.04 -3.84 -5.01
N ALA A 30 1.17 -4.39 -4.87
CA ALA A 30 1.41 -5.82 -5.01
C ALA A 30 0.62 -6.62 -3.96
N TRP A 31 0.65 -6.18 -2.71
CA TRP A 31 -0.10 -6.80 -1.63
C TRP A 31 -1.61 -6.72 -1.85
N LEU A 32 -2.13 -5.57 -2.31
CA LEU A 32 -3.56 -5.40 -2.61
C LEU A 32 -4.01 -6.36 -3.72
N HIS A 33 -3.24 -6.46 -4.81
CA HIS A 33 -3.54 -7.40 -5.90
C HIS A 33 -3.54 -8.86 -5.44
N ALA A 34 -2.56 -9.25 -4.63
CA ALA A 34 -2.50 -10.62 -4.09
C ALA A 34 -3.69 -10.92 -3.17
N THR A 35 -3.98 -10.00 -2.24
CA THR A 35 -5.05 -10.16 -1.23
C THR A 35 -6.45 -10.15 -1.84
N MET A 36 -6.66 -9.32 -2.88
CA MET A 36 -7.96 -9.17 -3.56
C MET A 36 -8.06 -10.00 -4.85
N SER A 37 -7.16 -10.97 -5.05
CA SER A 37 -7.09 -11.76 -6.30
C SER A 37 -8.41 -12.48 -6.62
N GLY A 38 -9.14 -12.94 -5.62
CA GLY A 38 -10.47 -13.57 -5.79
C GLY A 38 -11.59 -12.62 -6.21
N GLU A 39 -11.37 -11.31 -6.16
CA GLU A 39 -12.38 -10.29 -6.47
C GLU A 39 -12.25 -9.71 -7.87
N SER A 40 -11.21 -10.08 -8.63
CA SER A 40 -10.95 -9.56 -9.98
C SER A 40 -10.89 -8.03 -10.01
N ILE A 41 -10.16 -7.42 -9.08
CA ILE A 41 -10.02 -5.96 -9.00
C ILE A 41 -9.31 -5.40 -10.23
N THR A 42 -9.74 -4.23 -10.68
CA THR A 42 -9.20 -3.51 -11.85
C THR A 42 -9.02 -2.03 -11.55
N ASN A 43 -8.36 -1.29 -12.45
CA ASN A 43 -8.17 0.16 -12.33
C ASN A 43 -7.54 0.59 -10.99
N VAL A 44 -6.56 -0.18 -10.51
CA VAL A 44 -5.81 0.12 -9.28
C VAL A 44 -4.95 1.35 -9.54
N GLY A 45 -5.14 2.38 -8.72
CA GLY A 45 -4.41 3.64 -8.81
C GLY A 45 -4.05 4.18 -7.42
N LEU A 46 -2.98 4.97 -7.38
CA LEU A 46 -2.56 5.69 -6.18
C LEU A 46 -3.43 6.94 -6.00
N GLU A 47 -3.97 7.14 -4.81
CA GLU A 47 -4.85 8.27 -4.50
C GLU A 47 -4.22 9.22 -3.48
N GLU A 48 -3.58 8.68 -2.45
CA GLU A 48 -2.95 9.48 -1.40
C GLU A 48 -1.77 8.73 -0.78
N VAL A 49 -0.78 9.48 -0.33
CA VAL A 49 0.31 8.98 0.51
C VAL A 49 0.47 9.89 1.71
N GLU A 50 0.50 9.28 2.88
CA GLU A 50 0.83 9.94 4.14
C GLU A 50 1.99 9.19 4.79
N HIS A 51 3.03 9.92 5.19
CA HIS A 51 4.12 9.39 5.99
C HIS A 51 3.88 9.70 7.45
N GLN A 52 3.98 8.68 8.30
CA GLN A 52 4.02 8.81 9.74
C GLN A 52 5.31 8.16 10.25
N PRO A 53 5.85 8.55 11.42
CA PRO A 53 7.06 7.94 11.94
C PRO A 53 6.92 6.40 12.01
N GLY A 54 7.74 5.70 11.23
CA GLY A 54 7.76 4.23 11.16
C GLY A 54 6.75 3.60 10.20
N TYR A 55 5.88 4.38 9.53
CA TYR A 55 4.85 3.84 8.63
C TYR A 55 4.55 4.71 7.42
N TRP A 56 4.20 4.04 6.32
CA TRP A 56 3.57 4.65 5.15
C TRP A 56 2.09 4.26 5.09
N ASN A 57 1.19 5.24 5.04
CA ASN A 57 -0.21 5.03 4.76
C ASN A 57 -0.47 5.34 3.28
N ILE A 58 -0.73 4.30 2.49
CA ILE A 58 -0.95 4.39 1.04
C ILE A 58 -2.43 4.17 0.75
N THR A 59 -3.12 5.20 0.26
CA THR A 59 -4.50 5.02 -0.21
C THR A 59 -4.50 4.62 -1.68
N LEU A 60 -5.11 3.46 -1.97
CA LEU A 60 -5.31 2.94 -3.31
C LEU A 60 -6.80 2.93 -3.65
N GLY A 61 -7.11 3.40 -4.85
CA GLY A 61 -8.44 3.36 -5.45
C GLY A 61 -8.50 2.26 -6.50
N PHE A 62 -9.54 1.43 -6.50
CA PHE A 62 -9.74 0.37 -7.47
C PHE A 62 -11.21 0.10 -7.74
N SER A 63 -11.49 -0.72 -8.75
CA SER A 63 -12.83 -1.12 -9.17
C SER A 63 -13.04 -2.62 -8.99
N ARG A 64 -14.24 -3.01 -8.60
CA ARG A 64 -14.71 -4.41 -8.59
C ARG A 64 -15.77 -4.63 -9.66
N PRO A 65 -15.95 -5.87 -10.16
CA PRO A 65 -16.99 -6.19 -11.13
C PRO A 65 -18.41 -5.81 -10.67
N TRP A 66 -18.67 -5.83 -9.36
CA TRP A 66 -19.96 -5.47 -8.77
C TRP A 66 -20.05 -4.02 -8.27
N ASP A 67 -19.04 -3.18 -8.49
CA ASP A 67 -19.11 -1.75 -8.14
C ASP A 67 -19.97 -0.94 -9.14
N ALA A 68 -20.39 -1.56 -10.25
CA ALA A 68 -21.30 -0.97 -11.21
C ALA A 68 -22.69 -0.78 -10.59
N THR A 69 -23.07 0.46 -10.31
CA THR A 69 -24.43 0.76 -9.84
C THR A 69 -25.37 0.77 -11.05
N ARG A 70 -26.15 -0.30 -11.24
CA ARG A 70 -27.23 -0.29 -12.23
C ARG A 70 -28.44 0.44 -11.65
N ASN A 71 -28.57 1.74 -11.91
CA ASN A 71 -29.81 2.47 -11.66
C ASN A 71 -30.52 2.82 -12.98
N ALA A 72 -31.82 3.11 -12.93
CA ALA A 72 -32.63 3.35 -14.12
C ALA A 72 -32.05 4.45 -15.03
N VAL A 73 -31.39 5.46 -14.45
CA VAL A 73 -30.74 6.55 -15.17
C VAL A 73 -29.50 6.07 -15.93
N THR A 74 -28.62 5.26 -15.32
CA THR A 74 -27.44 4.68 -16.00
C THR A 74 -27.80 3.74 -17.15
N VAL A 75 -28.98 3.09 -17.09
CA VAL A 75 -29.47 2.25 -18.19
C VAL A 75 -29.93 3.10 -19.39
N LEU A 76 -30.62 4.21 -19.13
CA LEU A 76 -31.11 5.11 -20.17
C LEU A 76 -30.01 5.94 -20.82
N SER A 77 -28.98 6.33 -20.06
CA SER A 77 -27.86 7.12 -20.58
C SER A 77 -26.77 6.28 -21.26
N GLY A 78 -26.78 4.95 -21.07
CA GLY A 78 -25.69 4.07 -21.49
C GLY A 78 -24.38 4.28 -20.72
N ALA A 79 -24.36 5.19 -19.73
CA ALA A 79 -23.18 5.49 -18.94
C ALA A 79 -23.12 4.56 -17.72
N VAL A 80 -22.17 3.62 -17.72
CA VAL A 80 -21.85 2.82 -16.53
C VAL A 80 -21.06 3.70 -15.56
N VAL A 81 -21.67 4.09 -14.45
CA VAL A 81 -20.96 4.72 -13.34
C VAL A 81 -20.34 3.62 -12.48
N MET A 82 -19.05 3.36 -12.68
CA MET A 82 -18.28 2.49 -11.80
C MET A 82 -17.96 3.25 -10.51
N ARG A 83 -18.48 2.79 -9.37
CA ARG A 83 -18.05 3.33 -8.08
C ARG A 83 -16.63 2.84 -7.80
N ARG A 84 -15.77 3.74 -7.33
CA ARG A 84 -14.41 3.36 -6.95
C ARG A 84 -14.39 2.99 -5.47
N THR A 85 -13.77 1.86 -5.16
CA THR A 85 -13.48 1.45 -3.78
C THR A 85 -12.12 2.03 -3.39
N PHE A 86 -12.02 2.52 -2.15
CA PHE A 86 -10.79 3.10 -1.61
C PHE A 86 -10.34 2.35 -0.36
N LYS A 87 -9.06 1.96 -0.33
CA LYS A 87 -8.42 1.32 0.82
C LYS A 87 -7.15 2.08 1.19
N THR A 88 -6.93 2.27 2.48
CA THR A 88 -5.64 2.73 3.01
C THR A 88 -4.87 1.52 3.51
N ILE A 89 -3.66 1.33 2.97
CA ILE A 89 -2.73 0.25 3.28
C ILE A 89 -1.60 0.83 4.12
N THR A 90 -1.37 0.29 5.30
CA THR A 90 -0.27 0.70 6.18
C THR A 90 0.91 -0.23 5.99
N VAL A 91 2.07 0.33 5.64
CA VAL A 91 3.32 -0.37 5.40
C VAL A 91 4.32 0.03 6.47
N ASP A 92 4.94 -0.92 7.16
CA ASP A 92 6.03 -0.67 8.11
C ASP A 92 7.26 -0.13 7.37
N GLU A 93 7.77 1.03 7.76
CA GLU A 93 8.83 1.74 7.03
C GLU A 93 10.17 1.00 7.08
N ARG A 94 10.39 0.19 8.11
CA ARG A 94 11.68 -0.48 8.34
C ARG A 94 11.80 -1.79 7.58
N THR A 95 10.73 -2.57 7.58
CA THR A 95 10.65 -3.90 6.97
C THR A 95 9.99 -3.85 5.59
N GLY A 96 9.14 -2.85 5.37
CA GLY A 96 8.22 -2.73 4.26
C GLY A 96 7.14 -3.82 4.23
N GLU A 97 6.83 -4.44 5.37
CA GLU A 97 5.70 -5.35 5.50
C GLU A 97 4.38 -4.57 5.57
N VAL A 98 3.32 -5.11 4.96
CA VAL A 98 1.97 -4.55 5.13
C VAL A 98 1.40 -5.01 6.46
N VAL A 99 1.10 -4.06 7.34
CA VAL A 99 0.63 -4.32 8.72
C VAL A 99 -0.86 -4.05 8.92
N ALA A 100 -1.49 -3.26 8.04
CA ALA A 100 -2.93 -3.00 8.13
C ALA A 100 -3.54 -2.63 6.77
N MET A 101 -4.85 -2.87 6.66
CA MET A 101 -5.70 -2.34 5.58
C MET A 101 -7.02 -1.85 6.18
N LYS A 102 -7.43 -0.64 5.81
CA LYS A 102 -8.70 -0.02 6.24
C LYS A 102 -9.48 0.48 5.03
N ASN A 103 -10.81 0.53 5.15
CA ASN A 103 -11.62 1.31 4.20
C ASN A 103 -11.32 2.80 4.42
N ARG A 104 -11.22 3.57 3.34
CA ARG A 104 -11.20 5.03 3.47
C ARG A 104 -12.62 5.51 3.74
N THR A 105 -12.87 6.02 4.94
CA THR A 105 -14.08 6.78 5.22
C THR A 105 -13.91 8.16 4.58
N PRO A 106 -14.88 8.68 3.82
CA PRO A 106 -14.87 10.08 3.44
C PRO A 106 -14.89 10.92 4.73
N GLU A 107 -14.05 11.94 4.84
CA GLU A 107 -14.27 12.98 5.85
C GLU A 107 -15.62 13.64 5.53
N MET A 108 -16.56 13.58 6.48
CA MET A 108 -17.87 14.24 6.38
C MET A 108 -17.80 15.65 6.93
#